data_AF-A0A529NXJ5-F1
#
_entry.id   AF-A0A529NXJ5-F1
#
_cell.length_a   1.000
_cell.length_b   1.000
_cell.length_c   1.000
_cell.angle_alpha   90.00
_cell.angle_beta   90.00
_cell.angle_gamma   90.00
#
_symmetry.space_group_name_H-M   'P 1'
#
loop_
_entity.id
_entity.type
_entity.pdbx_description
1 polymer ?
#
loop_
_entity_poly.entity_id
_entity_poly.type
_entity_poly.pdbx_seq_one_letter_code
_entity_poly.pdbx_strand_id
1 'polypeptide(L)'
;HENQIKLDIIPNAEIIPKYGAAAAGGTAPDALSLDLIYTPSFAAAGQLEDITDWAKSLPYFASLSPAHVKTGTYKGRIYGLPFSADSSVLIWNKKLFKQAGLDPEKGPTNWAEIEADAEKVNALGGDIKGFYFSGNCGGCNIFTFTPLIWASGGDILSEDGTKATLDSPQLRGAIDLYRSMVKKDLVPSGAQTDTGANFFAAFAAGNIGISPSGAFAIGALNTQYPNVDYGVTFLPGKDGGWSSFAGGDNFVVTKGTTKVAVVKEFLDFAYSLEGQTILA
;
A
#
# COMPACT_ATOMS: atom_id res chain seq x y z
N HIS A 1 -6.27 27.09 17.34
CA HIS A 1 -7.68 26.70 17.13
C HIS A 1 -8.33 26.38 18.45
N GLU A 2 -9.62 26.72 18.60
CA GLU A 2 -10.43 26.35 19.78
C GLU A 2 -10.82 24.87 19.75
N ASN A 3 -10.98 24.30 18.55
CA ASN A 3 -11.19 22.88 18.34
C ASN A 3 -9.93 22.06 18.68
N GLN A 4 -10.12 20.94 19.37
CA GLN A 4 -9.06 20.01 19.78
C GLN A 4 -9.31 18.63 19.17
N ILE A 5 -8.28 18.04 18.56
CA ILE A 5 -8.33 16.68 18.00
C ILE A 5 -7.71 15.72 19.00
N LYS A 6 -8.48 14.70 19.39
CA LYS A 6 -7.96 13.54 20.13
C LYS A 6 -7.62 12.44 19.13
N LEU A 7 -6.33 12.17 18.96
CA LEU A 7 -5.86 11.08 18.12
C LEU A 7 -5.74 9.79 18.93
N ASP A 8 -6.43 8.75 18.47
CA ASP A 8 -6.26 7.38 18.98
C ASP A 8 -5.57 6.55 17.89
N ILE A 9 -4.33 6.12 18.15
CA ILE A 9 -3.56 5.27 17.23
C ILE A 9 -3.91 3.80 17.52
N ILE A 10 -4.37 3.09 16.50
CA ILE A 10 -4.80 1.69 16.59
C ILE A 10 -3.94 0.85 15.64
N PRO A 11 -3.43 -0.33 16.07
CA PRO A 11 -2.72 -1.23 15.17
C PRO A 11 -3.58 -1.61 13.96
N ASN A 12 -2.97 -1.68 12.77
CA ASN A 12 -3.69 -1.90 11.50
C ASN A 12 -4.65 -3.10 11.54
N ALA A 13 -4.20 -4.23 12.08
CA ALA A 13 -4.99 -5.46 12.20
C ALA A 13 -6.23 -5.32 13.09
N GLU A 14 -6.30 -4.28 13.93
CA GLU A 14 -7.39 -4.05 14.88
C GLU A 14 -8.37 -2.96 14.42
N ILE A 15 -8.01 -2.10 13.46
CA ILE A 15 -8.85 -0.95 13.04
C ILE A 15 -10.23 -1.42 12.58
N ILE A 16 -10.26 -2.38 11.65
CA ILE A 16 -11.51 -2.85 11.03
C ILE A 16 -12.48 -3.47 12.05
N PRO A 17 -12.10 -4.48 12.86
CA PRO A 17 -13.01 -5.04 13.85
C PRO A 17 -13.40 -4.02 14.94
N LYS A 18 -12.49 -3.14 15.39
CA LYS A 18 -12.81 -2.11 16.40
C LYS A 18 -13.79 -1.08 15.87
N TYR A 19 -13.55 -0.55 14.67
CA TYR A 19 -14.43 0.44 14.06
C TYR A 19 -15.81 -0.15 13.75
N GLY A 20 -15.87 -1.35 13.16
CA GLY A 20 -17.14 -2.01 12.87
C GLY A 20 -18.01 -2.22 14.12
N ALA A 21 -17.41 -2.67 15.22
CA ALA A 21 -18.12 -2.83 16.49
C ALA A 21 -18.57 -1.48 17.08
N ALA A 22 -17.70 -0.48 17.08
CA ALA A 22 -18.00 0.85 17.62
C ALA A 22 -19.08 1.57 16.80
N ALA A 23 -19.06 1.45 15.46
CA ALA A 23 -20.05 2.01 14.57
C ALA A 23 -21.42 1.36 14.76
N ALA A 24 -21.47 0.03 14.93
CA ALA A 24 -22.71 -0.68 15.24
C ALA A 24 -23.25 -0.35 16.66
N GLY A 25 -22.36 -0.09 17.62
CA GLY A 25 -22.70 0.24 19.00
C GLY A 25 -22.95 1.72 19.29
N GLY A 26 -22.79 2.61 18.30
CA GLY A 26 -22.98 4.07 18.48
C GLY A 26 -21.86 4.74 19.29
N THR A 27 -20.68 4.12 19.37
CA THR A 27 -19.50 4.64 20.10
C THR A 27 -18.29 4.83 19.20
N ALA A 28 -18.50 4.88 17.87
CA ALA A 28 -17.44 5.14 16.90
C ALA A 28 -16.84 6.56 17.08
N PRO A 29 -15.56 6.75 16.69
CA PRO A 29 -14.97 8.09 16.64
C PRO A 29 -15.72 8.95 15.62
N ASP A 30 -15.58 10.28 15.73
CA ASP A 30 -16.22 11.23 14.81
C ASP A 30 -15.78 11.02 13.35
N ALA A 31 -14.52 10.62 13.17
CA ALA A 31 -13.91 10.28 11.88
C ALA A 31 -12.70 9.37 12.09
N LEU A 32 -12.20 8.80 11.00
CA LEU A 32 -11.02 7.93 11.02
C LEU A 32 -10.26 7.95 9.69
N SER A 33 -8.97 7.69 9.77
CA SER A 33 -8.17 7.17 8.67
C SER A 33 -8.49 5.69 8.50
N LEU A 34 -9.01 5.31 7.34
CA LEU A 34 -9.49 3.97 7.03
C LEU A 34 -8.83 3.49 5.75
N ASP A 35 -8.20 2.31 5.80
CA ASP A 35 -7.67 1.63 4.62
C ASP A 35 -8.74 1.65 3.51
N LEU A 36 -8.32 2.22 2.39
CA LEU A 36 -9.20 2.61 1.30
C LEU A 36 -10.04 1.45 0.75
N ILE A 37 -9.57 0.21 0.85
CA ILE A 37 -10.30 -0.97 0.35
C ILE A 37 -11.60 -1.21 1.14
N TYR A 38 -11.68 -0.72 2.38
CA TYR A 38 -12.84 -0.91 3.24
C TYR A 38 -13.86 0.22 3.13
N THR A 39 -13.49 1.40 2.61
CA THR A 39 -14.41 2.55 2.52
C THR A 39 -15.74 2.20 1.82
N PRO A 40 -15.76 1.50 0.67
CA PRO A 40 -17.02 1.13 0.02
C PRO A 40 -17.90 0.20 0.87
N SER A 41 -17.29 -0.71 1.64
CA SER A 41 -18.02 -1.66 2.49
C SER A 41 -18.70 -0.96 3.67
N PHE A 42 -18.00 -0.03 4.34
CA PHE A 42 -18.56 0.77 5.43
C PHE A 42 -19.61 1.78 4.92
N ALA A 43 -19.41 2.35 3.73
CA ALA A 43 -20.44 3.16 3.06
C ALA A 43 -21.70 2.34 2.73
N ALA A 44 -21.52 1.12 2.21
CA ALA A 44 -22.63 0.20 1.93
C ALA A 44 -23.42 -0.21 3.18
N ALA A 45 -22.73 -0.33 4.32
CA ALA A 45 -23.34 -0.60 5.62
C ALA A 45 -24.02 0.63 6.25
N GLY A 46 -23.97 1.81 5.62
CA GLY A 46 -24.55 3.05 6.13
C GLY A 46 -23.80 3.63 7.34
N GLN A 47 -22.53 3.26 7.52
CA GLN A 47 -21.72 3.65 8.68
C GLN A 47 -20.92 4.94 8.43
N LEU A 48 -20.89 5.44 7.19
CA LEU A 48 -20.15 6.65 6.80
C LEU A 48 -21.10 7.78 6.37
N GLU A 49 -20.69 9.02 6.62
CA GLU A 49 -21.38 10.23 6.16
C GLU A 49 -21.13 10.47 4.67
N ASP A 50 -22.16 10.91 3.93
CA ASP A 50 -21.98 11.38 2.56
C ASP A 50 -21.34 12.76 2.58
N ILE A 51 -20.11 12.84 2.09
CA ILE A 51 -19.32 14.07 2.05
C ILE A 51 -19.22 14.65 0.63
N THR A 52 -20.03 14.18 -0.31
CA THR A 52 -19.94 14.52 -1.74
C THR A 52 -19.89 16.02 -2.00
N ASP A 53 -20.81 16.80 -1.43
CA ASP A 53 -20.91 18.23 -1.72
C ASP A 53 -19.71 18.99 -1.16
N TRP A 54 -19.25 18.63 0.04
CA TRP A 54 -18.05 19.20 0.63
C TRP A 54 -16.80 18.82 -0.17
N ALA A 55 -16.63 17.54 -0.48
CA ALA A 55 -15.50 17.03 -1.25
C ALA A 55 -15.38 17.75 -2.60
N LYS A 56 -16.48 17.91 -3.33
CA LYS A 56 -16.51 18.61 -4.63
C LYS A 56 -16.34 20.13 -4.52
N SER A 57 -16.59 20.71 -3.35
CA SER A 57 -16.36 22.14 -3.11
C SER A 57 -14.89 22.49 -2.88
N LEU A 58 -14.05 21.49 -2.57
CA LEU A 58 -12.63 21.71 -2.34
C LEU A 58 -11.94 22.23 -3.61
N PRO A 59 -11.15 23.32 -3.53
CA PRO A 59 -10.55 23.95 -4.71
C PRO A 59 -9.55 23.04 -5.45
N TYR A 60 -9.01 22.03 -4.77
CA TYR A 60 -8.05 21.06 -5.31
C TYR A 60 -8.68 19.70 -5.61
N PHE A 61 -10.01 19.54 -5.51
CA PHE A 61 -10.68 18.24 -5.71
C PHE A 61 -10.32 17.61 -7.07
N ALA A 62 -10.26 18.42 -8.13
CA ALA A 62 -9.91 17.97 -9.47
C ALA A 62 -8.44 17.52 -9.62
N SER A 63 -7.58 17.91 -8.67
CA SER A 63 -6.16 17.52 -8.63
C SER A 63 -5.92 16.23 -7.84
N LEU A 64 -6.92 15.73 -7.10
CA LEU A 64 -6.80 14.48 -6.35
C LEU A 64 -6.67 13.29 -7.32
N SER A 65 -5.94 12.27 -6.89
CA SER A 65 -5.78 11.04 -7.66
C SER A 65 -7.14 10.39 -7.95
N PRO A 66 -7.53 10.23 -9.24
CA PRO A 66 -8.82 9.62 -9.58
C PRO A 66 -8.96 8.19 -9.06
N ALA A 67 -7.86 7.43 -9.02
CA ALA A 67 -7.84 6.07 -8.49
C ALA A 67 -8.21 6.04 -7.00
N HIS A 68 -7.64 6.95 -6.20
CA HIS A 68 -7.95 7.02 -4.77
C HIS A 68 -9.35 7.59 -4.52
N VAL A 69 -9.78 8.63 -5.24
CA VAL A 69 -11.16 9.15 -5.12
C VAL A 69 -12.19 8.06 -5.45
N LYS A 70 -11.91 7.21 -6.45
CA LYS A 70 -12.76 6.05 -6.79
C LYS A 70 -12.92 5.10 -5.60
N THR A 71 -11.88 4.87 -4.81
CA THR A 71 -11.92 3.96 -3.64
C THR A 71 -12.75 4.54 -2.49
N GLY A 72 -12.81 5.86 -2.37
CA GLY A 72 -13.71 6.57 -1.45
C GLY A 72 -15.14 6.72 -1.95
N THR A 73 -15.47 6.21 -3.13
CA THR A 73 -16.77 6.39 -3.79
C THR A 73 -17.59 5.11 -3.77
N TYR A 74 -18.87 5.21 -3.37
CA TYR A 74 -19.83 4.12 -3.42
C TYR A 74 -21.15 4.61 -4.02
N LYS A 75 -21.67 3.90 -5.02
CA LYS A 75 -22.90 4.26 -5.76
C LYS A 75 -22.93 5.73 -6.23
N GLY A 76 -21.80 6.25 -6.69
CA GLY A 76 -21.66 7.62 -7.20
C GLY A 76 -21.59 8.72 -6.15
N ARG A 77 -21.55 8.36 -4.86
CA ARG A 77 -21.38 9.28 -3.73
C ARG A 77 -20.02 9.09 -3.06
N ILE A 78 -19.44 10.17 -2.57
CA ILE A 78 -18.12 10.19 -1.95
C ILE A 78 -18.30 10.09 -0.44
N TYR A 79 -17.71 9.05 0.15
CA TYR A 79 -17.72 8.76 1.59
C TYR A 79 -16.33 8.89 2.24
N GLY A 80 -15.30 9.06 1.42
CA GLY A 80 -13.95 9.34 1.86
C GLY A 80 -13.12 10.02 0.77
N LEU A 81 -12.07 10.71 1.19
CA LEU A 81 -11.04 11.26 0.31
C LEU A 81 -9.68 10.69 0.70
N PRO A 82 -8.73 10.55 -0.24
CA PRO A 82 -7.37 10.08 0.08
C PRO A 82 -6.73 10.95 1.14
N PHE A 83 -6.27 10.34 2.24
CA PHE A 83 -5.62 11.03 3.36
C PHE A 83 -4.13 10.76 3.40
N SER A 84 -3.74 9.49 3.33
CA SER A 84 -2.37 9.01 3.25
C SER A 84 -2.21 8.14 2.02
N ALA A 85 -2.46 8.73 0.84
CA ALA A 85 -2.36 8.02 -0.42
C ALA A 85 -0.99 7.37 -0.59
N ASP A 86 -0.99 6.10 -0.97
CA ASP A 86 0.22 5.31 -1.16
C ASP A 86 0.20 4.62 -2.52
N SER A 87 1.35 4.10 -2.91
CA SER A 87 1.50 3.34 -4.14
C SER A 87 2.47 2.21 -3.93
N SER A 88 2.11 1.01 -4.40
CA SER A 88 3.05 -0.10 -4.34
C SER A 88 4.22 0.15 -5.30
N VAL A 89 5.42 -0.15 -4.85
CA VAL A 89 6.65 -0.02 -5.62
C VAL A 89 7.52 -1.27 -5.45
N LEU A 90 8.48 -1.43 -6.34
CA LEU A 90 9.58 -2.36 -6.19
C LEU A 90 10.83 -1.57 -5.79
N ILE A 91 11.45 -1.94 -4.67
CA ILE A 91 12.69 -1.34 -4.22
C ILE A 91 13.84 -2.34 -4.29
N TRP A 92 15.04 -1.84 -4.54
CA TRP A 92 16.27 -2.65 -4.50
C TRP A 92 17.41 -1.94 -3.79
N ASN A 93 18.31 -2.71 -3.21
CA ASN A 93 19.49 -2.22 -2.50
C ASN A 93 20.65 -2.02 -3.49
N LYS A 94 20.99 -0.77 -3.77
CA LYS A 94 22.01 -0.39 -4.77
C LYS A 94 23.40 -0.88 -4.40
N LYS A 95 23.73 -0.89 -3.10
CA LYS A 95 25.01 -1.39 -2.61
C LYS A 95 25.15 -2.89 -2.88
N LEU A 96 24.11 -3.67 -2.60
CA LEU A 96 24.09 -5.11 -2.87
C LEU A 96 24.12 -5.41 -4.38
N PHE A 97 23.38 -4.64 -5.18
CA PHE A 97 23.45 -4.73 -6.65
C PHE A 97 24.89 -4.54 -7.15
N LYS A 98 25.55 -3.47 -6.72
CA LYS A 98 26.94 -3.19 -7.11
C LYS A 98 27.90 -4.31 -6.67
N GLN A 99 27.74 -4.84 -5.47
CA GLN A 99 28.55 -5.97 -4.97
C GLN A 99 28.34 -7.25 -5.80
N ALA A 100 27.11 -7.48 -6.25
CA ALA A 100 26.72 -8.61 -7.09
C ALA A 100 27.09 -8.42 -8.58
N GLY A 101 27.74 -7.31 -8.95
CA GLY A 101 28.13 -6.99 -10.33
C GLY A 101 26.97 -6.51 -11.21
N LEU A 102 25.87 -6.04 -10.60
CA LEU A 102 24.73 -5.42 -11.28
C LEU A 102 24.92 -3.91 -11.40
N ASP A 103 24.22 -3.29 -12.36
CA ASP A 103 24.13 -1.84 -12.48
C ASP A 103 23.17 -1.31 -11.41
N PRO A 104 23.65 -0.57 -10.38
CA PRO A 104 22.80 -0.11 -9.29
C PRO A 104 21.73 0.90 -9.73
N GLU A 105 21.88 1.53 -10.89
CA GLU A 105 20.94 2.52 -11.40
C GLU A 105 19.82 1.91 -12.27
N LYS A 106 19.85 0.58 -12.49
CA LYS A 106 18.86 -0.14 -13.28
C LYS A 106 18.19 -1.24 -12.46
N GLY A 107 16.97 -0.96 -12.03
CA GLY A 107 16.10 -1.96 -11.43
C GLY A 107 15.54 -2.94 -12.47
N PRO A 108 15.04 -4.10 -12.03
CA PRO A 108 14.47 -5.10 -12.93
C PRO A 108 13.17 -4.61 -13.58
N THR A 109 13.01 -4.92 -14.86
CA THR A 109 11.91 -4.45 -15.72
C THR A 109 10.90 -5.53 -16.06
N ASN A 110 11.16 -6.78 -15.67
CA ASN A 110 10.32 -7.94 -15.88
C ASN A 110 10.60 -9.01 -14.82
N TRP A 111 9.78 -10.05 -14.76
CA TRP A 111 9.90 -11.09 -13.73
C TRP A 111 11.19 -11.91 -13.82
N ALA A 112 11.69 -12.15 -15.03
CA ALA A 112 12.94 -12.90 -15.22
C ALA A 112 14.14 -12.11 -14.67
N GLU A 113 14.15 -10.79 -14.84
CA GLU A 113 15.16 -9.89 -14.25
C GLU A 113 15.06 -9.85 -12.72
N ILE A 114 13.84 -9.78 -12.14
CA ILE A 114 13.68 -9.84 -10.67
C ILE A 114 14.35 -11.09 -10.12
N GLU A 115 14.11 -12.26 -10.72
CA GLU A 115 14.67 -13.52 -10.26
C GLU A 115 16.19 -13.60 -10.46
N ALA A 116 16.67 -13.23 -11.65
CA ALA A 116 18.09 -13.26 -11.97
C ALA A 116 18.91 -12.30 -11.08
N ASP A 117 18.39 -11.12 -10.80
CA ASP A 117 19.04 -10.14 -9.94
C ASP A 117 19.01 -10.58 -8.48
N ALA A 118 17.89 -11.14 -8.00
CA ALA A 118 17.79 -11.74 -6.68
C ALA A 118 18.79 -12.89 -6.48
N GLU A 119 18.96 -13.78 -7.48
CA GLU A 119 19.95 -14.85 -7.43
C GLU A 119 21.39 -14.34 -7.29
N LYS A 120 21.77 -13.32 -8.09
CA LYS A 120 23.11 -12.72 -8.03
C LYS A 120 23.38 -12.06 -6.68
N VAL A 121 22.39 -11.35 -6.12
CA VAL A 121 22.53 -10.77 -4.78
C VAL A 121 22.64 -11.85 -3.72
N ASN A 122 21.82 -12.90 -3.80
CA ASN A 122 21.85 -14.02 -2.85
C ASN A 122 23.19 -14.76 -2.87
N ALA A 123 23.87 -14.82 -4.02
CA ALA A 123 25.18 -15.45 -4.17
C ALA A 123 26.32 -14.72 -3.43
N LEU A 124 26.09 -13.50 -2.93
CA LEU A 124 27.04 -12.80 -2.05
C LEU A 124 27.23 -13.53 -0.70
N GLY A 125 26.24 -14.35 -0.29
CA GLY A 125 26.31 -15.18 0.90
C GLY A 125 26.17 -14.42 2.22
N GLY A 126 26.47 -15.10 3.34
CA GLY A 126 26.27 -14.55 4.68
C GLY A 126 24.79 -14.50 5.07
N ASP A 127 24.35 -13.37 5.62
CA ASP A 127 22.95 -13.10 5.96
C ASP A 127 22.17 -12.41 4.83
N ILE A 128 22.81 -12.20 3.68
CA ILE A 128 22.19 -11.56 2.51
C ILE A 128 21.17 -12.50 1.88
N LYS A 129 19.99 -11.97 1.56
CA LYS A 129 18.95 -12.65 0.78
C LYS A 129 18.54 -11.83 -0.43
N GLY A 130 18.33 -12.51 -1.55
CA GLY A 130 18.01 -11.88 -2.83
C GLY A 130 16.66 -11.16 -2.85
N PHE A 131 15.67 -11.70 -2.16
CA PHE A 131 14.29 -11.24 -2.22
C PHE A 131 13.59 -11.30 -0.85
N TYR A 132 12.59 -10.45 -0.63
CA TYR A 132 11.74 -10.50 0.56
C TYR A 132 10.27 -10.25 0.24
N PHE A 133 9.38 -10.95 0.93
CA PHE A 133 7.95 -10.61 1.05
C PHE A 133 7.41 -11.19 2.36
N SER A 134 6.37 -10.57 2.95
CA SER A 134 5.74 -11.06 4.18
C SER A 134 4.75 -12.20 3.88
N GLY A 135 5.15 -13.44 4.14
CA GLY A 135 4.42 -14.65 3.74
C GLY A 135 3.06 -14.85 4.42
N ASN A 136 2.82 -14.24 5.58
CA ASN A 136 1.56 -14.34 6.33
C ASN A 136 0.85 -12.98 6.47
N CYS A 137 1.07 -12.05 5.54
CA CYS A 137 0.38 -10.76 5.50
C CYS A 137 -0.53 -10.65 4.28
N GLY A 138 -1.82 -10.99 4.41
CA GLY A 138 -2.78 -10.94 3.30
C GLY A 138 -2.88 -9.57 2.62
N GLY A 139 -3.00 -8.50 3.42
CA GLY A 139 -3.08 -7.12 2.92
C GLY A 139 -1.80 -6.67 2.21
N CYS A 140 -0.63 -6.91 2.82
CA CYS A 140 0.67 -6.58 2.22
C CYS A 140 0.86 -7.29 0.86
N ASN A 141 0.44 -8.56 0.79
CA ASN A 141 0.54 -9.34 -0.43
C ASN A 141 -0.44 -8.84 -1.49
N ILE A 142 -1.71 -8.56 -1.20
CA ILE A 142 -2.61 -7.98 -2.22
C ILE A 142 -2.07 -6.64 -2.73
N PHE A 143 -1.52 -5.81 -1.84
CA PHE A 143 -0.97 -4.51 -2.20
C PHE A 143 0.22 -4.60 -3.17
N THR A 144 1.10 -5.60 -3.02
CA THR A 144 2.34 -5.71 -3.82
C THR A 144 2.33 -6.84 -4.85
N PHE A 145 1.45 -7.81 -4.73
CA PHE A 145 1.39 -8.94 -5.66
C PHE A 145 0.48 -8.63 -6.86
N THR A 146 -0.65 -7.97 -6.61
CA THR A 146 -1.65 -7.68 -7.63
C THR A 146 -1.12 -6.83 -8.80
N PRO A 147 -0.25 -5.82 -8.59
CA PRO A 147 0.36 -5.07 -9.68
C PRO A 147 1.14 -5.94 -10.68
N LEU A 148 1.75 -7.05 -10.27
CA LEU A 148 2.41 -7.99 -11.18
C LEU A 148 1.41 -8.59 -12.18
N ILE A 149 0.20 -8.89 -11.69
CA ILE A 149 -0.90 -9.47 -12.48
C ILE A 149 -1.45 -8.42 -13.44
N TRP A 150 -1.75 -7.21 -12.94
CA TRP A 150 -2.28 -6.11 -13.75
C TRP A 150 -1.31 -5.68 -14.84
N ALA A 151 -0.02 -5.56 -14.53
CA ALA A 151 1.02 -5.25 -15.51
C ALA A 151 1.14 -6.32 -16.61
N SER A 152 0.69 -7.54 -16.33
CA SER A 152 0.65 -8.67 -17.28
C SER A 152 -0.73 -8.82 -17.98
N GLY A 153 -1.63 -7.85 -17.82
CA GLY A 153 -2.95 -7.82 -18.44
C GLY A 153 -3.99 -8.75 -17.81
N GLY A 154 -3.74 -9.25 -16.59
CA GLY A 154 -4.73 -9.99 -15.80
C GLY A 154 -5.44 -9.10 -14.78
N ASP A 155 -6.42 -9.66 -14.08
CA ASP A 155 -7.09 -9.03 -12.94
C ASP A 155 -7.44 -10.07 -11.86
N ILE A 156 -7.77 -9.62 -10.65
CA ILE A 156 -8.17 -10.46 -9.51
C ILE A 156 -9.67 -10.41 -9.21
N LEU A 157 -10.40 -9.50 -9.86
CA LEU A 157 -11.85 -9.40 -9.82
C LEU A 157 -12.42 -9.29 -11.24
N SER A 158 -13.69 -9.65 -11.42
CA SER A 158 -14.46 -9.30 -12.63
C SER A 158 -14.64 -7.79 -12.73
N GLU A 159 -14.93 -7.29 -13.94
CA GLU A 159 -15.12 -5.85 -14.20
C GLU A 159 -16.19 -5.21 -13.31
N ASP A 160 -17.24 -5.97 -12.97
CA ASP A 160 -18.31 -5.55 -12.06
C ASP A 160 -17.98 -5.71 -10.56
N GLY A 161 -16.81 -6.25 -10.24
CA GLY A 161 -16.32 -6.50 -8.87
C GLY A 161 -17.05 -7.61 -8.12
N THR A 162 -17.93 -8.38 -8.77
CA THR A 162 -18.81 -9.36 -8.08
C THR A 162 -18.21 -10.76 -7.96
N LYS A 163 -17.16 -11.07 -8.71
CA LYS A 163 -16.51 -12.39 -8.71
C LYS A 163 -15.00 -12.23 -8.66
N ALA A 164 -14.35 -13.13 -7.92
CA ALA A 164 -12.89 -13.23 -7.93
C ALA A 164 -12.41 -14.02 -9.16
N THR A 165 -11.33 -13.56 -9.79
CA THR A 165 -10.72 -14.16 -11.01
C THR A 165 -9.36 -14.78 -10.69
N LEU A 166 -9.32 -15.58 -9.62
CA LEU A 166 -8.08 -16.05 -8.98
C LEU A 166 -7.43 -17.29 -9.65
N ASP A 167 -7.76 -17.58 -10.90
CA ASP A 167 -7.29 -18.76 -11.62
C ASP A 167 -6.66 -18.46 -12.99
N SER A 168 -6.48 -17.18 -13.32
CA SER A 168 -5.91 -16.70 -14.58
C SER A 168 -4.46 -17.17 -14.80
N PRO A 169 -4.01 -17.32 -16.06
CA PRO A 169 -2.60 -17.63 -16.37
C PRO A 169 -1.61 -16.62 -15.77
N GLN A 170 -1.97 -15.34 -15.73
CA GLN A 170 -1.17 -14.26 -15.18
C GLN A 170 -0.97 -14.43 -13.67
N LEU A 171 -2.04 -14.70 -12.93
CA LEU A 171 -1.96 -14.95 -11.50
C LEU A 171 -1.15 -16.21 -11.19
N ARG A 172 -1.39 -17.31 -11.92
CA ARG A 172 -0.60 -18.55 -11.77
C ARG A 172 0.89 -18.29 -12.00
N GLY A 173 1.23 -17.52 -13.04
CA GLY A 173 2.61 -17.11 -13.33
C GLY A 173 3.24 -16.29 -12.21
N ALA A 174 2.52 -15.32 -11.64
CA ALA A 174 3.01 -14.54 -10.51
C ALA A 174 3.21 -15.41 -9.25
N ILE A 175 2.34 -16.40 -9.01
CA ILE A 175 2.51 -17.35 -7.90
C ILE A 175 3.75 -18.21 -8.15
N ASP A 176 3.96 -18.69 -9.38
CA ASP A 176 5.13 -19.49 -9.73
C ASP A 176 6.44 -18.70 -9.60
N LEU A 177 6.45 -17.38 -9.88
CA LEU A 177 7.58 -16.50 -9.57
C LEU A 177 7.95 -16.57 -8.09
N TYR A 178 7.00 -16.32 -7.18
CA TYR A 178 7.26 -16.31 -5.73
C TYR A 178 7.64 -17.71 -5.23
N ARG A 179 7.01 -18.76 -5.75
CA ARG A 179 7.37 -20.15 -5.46
C ARG A 179 8.80 -20.47 -5.89
N SER A 180 9.24 -19.94 -7.03
CA SER A 180 10.61 -20.12 -7.50
C SER A 180 11.61 -19.45 -6.56
N MET A 181 11.34 -18.21 -6.12
CA MET A 181 12.17 -17.49 -5.14
C MET A 181 12.36 -18.29 -3.85
N VAL A 182 11.27 -18.83 -3.31
CA VAL A 182 11.32 -19.67 -2.09
C VAL A 182 12.07 -20.97 -2.35
N LYS A 183 11.79 -21.66 -3.46
CA LYS A 183 12.45 -22.94 -3.81
C LYS A 183 13.96 -22.80 -3.99
N LYS A 184 14.40 -21.64 -4.48
CA LYS A 184 15.81 -21.29 -4.68
C LYS A 184 16.47 -20.70 -3.44
N ASP A 185 15.78 -20.68 -2.29
CA ASP A 185 16.27 -20.12 -1.02
C ASP A 185 16.69 -18.63 -1.14
N LEU A 186 16.01 -17.87 -2.00
CA LEU A 186 16.26 -16.44 -2.20
C LEU A 186 15.57 -15.57 -1.14
N VAL A 187 14.66 -16.17 -0.35
CA VAL A 187 13.84 -15.50 0.67
C VAL A 187 14.23 -16.02 2.05
N PRO A 188 14.38 -15.17 3.08
CA PRO A 188 14.64 -15.65 4.45
C PRO A 188 13.52 -16.56 4.96
N SER A 189 13.85 -17.64 5.68
CA SER A 189 12.86 -18.57 6.22
C SER A 189 11.81 -17.92 7.14
N GLY A 190 12.23 -16.90 7.92
CA GLY A 190 11.34 -16.14 8.80
C GLY A 190 10.24 -15.37 8.07
N ALA A 191 10.40 -15.14 6.75
CA ALA A 191 9.39 -14.48 5.93
C ALA A 191 8.06 -15.25 5.91
N GLN A 192 8.10 -16.59 6.02
CA GLN A 192 6.90 -17.42 5.96
C GLN A 192 5.87 -17.07 7.04
N THR A 193 6.34 -16.75 8.25
CA THR A 193 5.48 -16.45 9.40
C THR A 193 5.29 -14.95 9.63
N ASP A 194 5.93 -14.10 8.84
CA ASP A 194 5.83 -12.65 8.98
C ASP A 194 4.41 -12.18 8.64
N THR A 195 3.74 -11.62 9.64
CA THR A 195 2.38 -11.05 9.55
C THR A 195 2.37 -9.61 9.03
N GLY A 196 3.51 -9.12 8.52
CA GLY A 196 3.70 -7.77 7.99
C GLY A 196 4.54 -6.86 8.89
N ALA A 197 4.97 -7.34 10.05
CA ALA A 197 5.80 -6.57 10.97
C ALA A 197 7.17 -6.24 10.36
N ASN A 198 7.68 -7.14 9.49
CA ASN A 198 8.96 -6.96 8.81
C ASN A 198 8.84 -6.53 7.35
N PHE A 199 7.62 -6.21 6.88
CA PHE A 199 7.33 -5.87 5.48
C PHE A 199 8.27 -4.79 4.91
N PHE A 200 8.59 -3.78 5.72
CA PHE A 200 9.60 -2.77 5.42
C PHE A 200 10.94 -3.02 6.13
N ALA A 201 10.88 -3.40 7.41
CA ALA A 201 12.06 -3.45 8.29
C ALA A 201 13.14 -4.42 7.79
N ALA A 202 12.75 -5.52 7.13
CA ALA A 202 13.71 -6.46 6.56
C ALA A 202 14.61 -5.80 5.50
N PHE A 203 14.04 -4.97 4.62
CA PHE A 203 14.83 -4.23 3.63
C PHE A 203 15.70 -3.15 4.28
N ALA A 204 15.14 -2.41 5.24
CA ALA A 204 15.83 -1.34 5.95
C ALA A 204 17.05 -1.82 6.77
N ALA A 205 17.09 -3.10 7.15
CA ALA A 205 18.26 -3.72 7.78
C ALA A 205 19.47 -3.83 6.83
N GLY A 206 19.26 -3.70 5.52
CA GLY A 206 20.32 -3.60 4.51
C GLY A 206 20.86 -4.93 3.98
N ASN A 207 20.26 -6.06 4.34
CA ASN A 207 20.66 -7.41 3.88
C ASN A 207 19.67 -8.05 2.87
N ILE A 208 18.65 -7.32 2.43
CA ILE A 208 17.74 -7.75 1.36
C ILE A 208 18.08 -7.04 0.05
N GLY A 209 18.19 -7.82 -1.03
CA GLY A 209 18.45 -7.32 -2.38
C GLY A 209 17.27 -6.57 -2.99
N ILE A 210 16.12 -7.22 -3.10
CA ILE A 210 14.91 -6.71 -3.76
C ILE A 210 13.71 -6.95 -2.84
N SER A 211 12.82 -5.98 -2.72
CA SER A 211 11.56 -6.13 -1.99
C SER A 211 10.44 -5.36 -2.68
N PRO A 212 9.28 -5.97 -2.94
CA PRO A 212 8.04 -5.22 -3.15
C PRO A 212 7.69 -4.47 -1.85
N SER A 213 7.21 -3.24 -1.95
CA SER A 213 6.88 -2.39 -0.80
C SER A 213 5.84 -1.31 -1.19
N GLY A 214 5.51 -0.41 -0.27
CA GLY A 214 4.81 0.86 -0.56
C GLY A 214 5.75 2.04 -0.68
N ALA A 215 5.26 3.13 -1.27
CA ALA A 215 5.98 4.39 -1.40
C ALA A 215 6.27 5.03 -0.03
N PHE A 216 5.51 4.68 1.02
CA PHE A 216 5.85 5.01 2.41
C PHE A 216 7.29 4.60 2.79
N ALA A 217 7.83 3.54 2.17
CA ALA A 217 9.20 3.10 2.42
C ALA A 217 10.24 4.13 1.97
N ILE A 218 9.95 4.92 0.93
CA ILE A 218 10.84 5.97 0.42
C ILE A 218 11.04 7.05 1.49
N GLY A 219 9.95 7.53 2.08
CA GLY A 219 9.99 8.50 3.17
C GLY A 219 10.74 7.96 4.39
N ALA A 220 10.45 6.72 4.79
CA ALA A 220 11.13 6.06 5.91
C ALA A 220 12.64 5.85 5.64
N LEU A 221 13.03 5.42 4.44
CA LEU A 221 14.44 5.25 4.07
C LEU A 221 15.19 6.58 4.09
N ASN A 222 14.61 7.64 3.53
CA ASN A 222 15.24 8.96 3.48
C ASN A 222 15.44 9.58 4.86
N THR A 223 14.52 9.34 5.80
CA THR A 223 14.51 10.02 7.10
C THR A 223 15.10 9.20 8.23
N GLN A 224 14.89 7.88 8.24
CA GLN A 224 15.27 6.99 9.34
C GLN A 224 16.46 6.09 9.00
N TYR A 225 16.70 5.81 7.72
CA TYR A 225 17.76 4.90 7.27
C TYR A 225 18.63 5.53 6.17
N PRO A 226 19.22 6.72 6.39
CA PRO A 226 19.92 7.49 5.36
C PRO A 226 21.16 6.80 4.78
N ASN A 227 21.61 5.71 5.40
CA ASN A 227 22.76 4.91 4.96
C ASN A 227 22.36 3.75 4.03
N VAL A 228 21.06 3.47 3.86
CA VAL A 228 20.58 2.49 2.89
C VAL A 228 20.43 3.19 1.55
N ASP A 229 21.34 2.86 0.63
CA ASP A 229 21.25 3.34 -0.75
C ASP A 229 20.32 2.40 -1.56
N TYR A 230 19.30 2.98 -2.17
CA TYR A 230 18.21 2.22 -2.79
C TYR A 230 17.77 2.81 -4.12
N GLY A 231 17.20 1.95 -4.95
CA GLY A 231 16.44 2.36 -6.12
C GLY A 231 14.98 2.00 -5.98
N VAL A 232 14.14 2.65 -6.80
CA VAL A 232 12.69 2.47 -6.82
C VAL A 232 12.23 2.37 -8.26
N THR A 233 11.32 1.44 -8.53
CA THR A 233 10.58 1.35 -9.78
C THR A 233 9.15 0.89 -9.50
N PHE A 234 8.27 0.94 -10.49
CA PHE A 234 6.96 0.29 -10.40
C PHE A 234 7.10 -1.23 -10.54
N LEU A 235 6.06 -1.96 -10.15
CA LEU A 235 6.10 -3.41 -10.23
C LEU A 235 5.89 -3.85 -11.68
N PRO A 236 6.82 -4.64 -12.24
CA PRO A 236 6.79 -4.99 -13.65
C PRO A 236 5.87 -6.18 -13.95
N GLY A 237 5.43 -6.26 -15.20
CA GLY A 237 4.75 -7.44 -15.74
C GLY A 237 5.73 -8.55 -16.12
N LYS A 238 5.19 -9.70 -16.53
CA LYS A 238 5.98 -10.86 -16.94
C LYS A 238 7.00 -10.55 -18.03
N ASP A 239 6.56 -9.83 -19.07
CA ASP A 239 7.32 -9.55 -20.27
C ASP A 239 7.58 -8.03 -20.44
N GLY A 240 7.54 -7.28 -19.32
CA GLY A 240 7.64 -5.82 -19.30
C GLY A 240 6.32 -5.13 -18.97
N GLY A 241 6.28 -3.81 -19.15
CA GLY A 241 5.20 -2.97 -18.64
C GLY A 241 5.27 -2.81 -17.13
N TRP A 242 4.33 -2.05 -16.56
CA TRP A 242 4.30 -1.78 -15.12
C TRP A 242 2.90 -1.52 -14.62
N SER A 243 2.71 -1.71 -13.32
CA SER A 243 1.50 -1.32 -12.60
C SER A 243 1.85 -0.92 -11.17
N SER A 244 0.84 -0.39 -10.47
CA SER A 244 0.89 -0.05 -9.06
C SER A 244 -0.51 -0.18 -8.45
N PHE A 245 -0.56 -0.46 -7.16
CA PHE A 245 -1.77 -0.47 -6.36
C PHE A 245 -1.95 0.89 -5.70
N ALA A 246 -3.11 1.52 -5.93
CA ALA A 246 -3.53 2.70 -5.17
C ALA A 246 -3.80 2.28 -3.72
N GLY A 247 -2.87 2.59 -2.83
CA GLY A 247 -2.81 2.15 -1.44
C GLY A 247 -3.06 3.27 -0.44
N GLY A 248 -2.92 2.93 0.84
CA GLY A 248 -3.06 3.87 1.95
C GLY A 248 -4.49 4.03 2.44
N ASP A 249 -4.75 5.14 3.12
CA ASP A 249 -6.05 5.36 3.76
C ASP A 249 -6.84 6.50 3.10
N ASN A 250 -8.16 6.31 3.11
CA ASN A 250 -9.09 7.41 3.00
C ASN A 250 -9.40 7.98 4.38
N PHE A 251 -9.56 9.29 4.46
CA PHE A 251 -10.25 9.87 5.61
C PHE A 251 -11.76 9.74 5.41
N VAL A 252 -12.44 9.15 6.38
CA VAL A 252 -13.89 8.95 6.36
C VAL A 252 -14.54 9.54 7.61
N VAL A 253 -15.76 10.05 7.46
CA VAL A 253 -16.54 10.64 8.56
C VAL A 253 -17.60 9.65 9.00
N THR A 254 -17.69 9.37 10.29
CA THR A 254 -18.68 8.42 10.83
C THR A 254 -20.08 8.99 10.69
N LYS A 255 -21.03 8.16 10.26
CA LYS A 255 -22.44 8.53 10.13
C LYS A 255 -22.98 9.04 11.46
N GLY A 256 -23.69 10.18 11.42
CA GLY A 256 -24.42 10.70 12.58
C GLY A 256 -23.58 11.43 13.62
N THR A 257 -22.28 11.67 13.38
CA THR A 257 -21.51 12.59 14.23
C THR A 257 -22.15 13.98 14.22
N THR A 258 -22.20 14.63 15.39
CA THR A 258 -22.62 16.03 15.53
C THR A 258 -21.50 17.02 15.24
N LYS A 259 -20.28 16.53 14.98
CA LYS A 259 -19.06 17.35 14.81
C LYS A 259 -18.58 17.47 13.37
N VAL A 260 -19.46 17.21 12.38
CA VAL A 260 -19.10 17.26 10.94
C VAL A 260 -18.38 18.55 10.55
N ALA A 261 -18.80 19.70 11.07
CA ALA A 261 -18.16 20.98 10.76
C ALA A 261 -16.70 21.05 11.25
N VAL A 262 -16.44 20.59 12.47
CA VAL A 262 -15.10 20.54 13.07
C VAL A 262 -14.21 19.55 12.31
N VAL A 263 -14.76 18.40 11.93
CA VAL A 263 -14.05 17.41 11.12
C VAL A 263 -13.66 17.98 9.75
N LYS A 264 -14.58 18.69 9.09
CA LYS A 264 -14.29 19.34 7.80
C LYS A 264 -13.24 20.43 7.94
N GLU A 265 -13.28 21.25 8.98
CA GLU A 265 -12.25 22.25 9.26
C GLU A 265 -10.86 21.61 9.43
N PHE A 266 -10.78 20.50 10.17
CA PHE A 266 -9.54 19.72 10.28
C PHE A 266 -9.04 19.22 8.92
N LEU A 267 -9.94 18.73 8.07
CA LEU A 267 -9.58 18.25 6.73
C LEU A 267 -9.17 19.37 5.78
N ASP A 268 -9.80 20.54 5.86
CA ASP A 268 -9.40 21.70 5.07
C ASP A 268 -7.94 22.08 5.39
N PHE A 269 -7.54 22.01 6.68
CA PHE A 269 -6.14 22.16 7.08
C PHE A 269 -5.27 20.98 6.59
N ALA A 270 -5.66 19.73 6.87
CA ALA A 270 -4.83 18.57 6.56
C ALA A 270 -4.56 18.39 5.06
N TYR A 271 -5.50 18.81 4.22
CA TYR A 271 -5.36 18.80 2.76
C TYR A 271 -4.81 20.11 2.17
N SER A 272 -4.56 21.13 2.99
CA SER A 272 -3.81 22.30 2.56
C SER A 272 -2.37 21.92 2.21
N LEU A 273 -1.66 22.78 1.46
CA LEU A 273 -0.24 22.56 1.16
C LEU A 273 0.59 22.41 2.44
N GLU A 274 0.30 23.22 3.47
CA GLU A 274 0.97 23.14 4.76
C GLU A 274 0.70 21.79 5.44
N GLY A 275 -0.57 21.37 5.52
CA GLY A 275 -0.96 20.09 6.10
C GLY A 275 -0.31 18.90 5.40
N GLN A 276 -0.33 18.88 4.06
CA GLN A 276 0.29 17.83 3.26
C GLN A 276 1.82 17.82 3.42
N THR A 277 2.46 18.97 3.60
CA THR A 277 3.91 19.06 3.87
C THR A 277 4.26 18.49 5.25
N ILE A 278 3.39 18.65 6.25
CA ILE A 278 3.58 18.07 7.58
C ILE A 278 3.35 16.56 7.59
N LEU A 279 2.43 16.07 6.74
CA LEU A 279 2.09 14.65 6.63
C LEU A 279 3.06 13.83 5.77
N ALA A 280 3.87 14.48 4.92
CA ALA A 280 4.87 13.86 4.04
C ALA A 280 6.17 13.54 4.78
#